data_AF-A0A8U0USS4-F1
#
_entry.id   AF-A0A8U0USS4-F1
#
_cell.length_a   1.000
_cell.length_b   1.000
_cell.length_c   1.000
_cell.angle_alpha   90.00
_cell.angle_beta   90.00
_cell.angle_gamma   90.00
#
_symmetry.space_group_name_H-M   'P 1'
#
loop_
_entity.id
_entity.type
_entity.pdbx_description
1 polymer ?
#
loop_
_entity_poly.entity_id
_entity_poly.type
_entity_poly.pdbx_seq_one_letter_code
_entity_poly.pdbx_strand_id
1 'polypeptide(L)'
;MIYFDRIEVVNFLVPNAVYDIVKNYTADYDKALIFNKIHHELNQFCSVHTLQEVYIELFDQIDENLKLALQQDLTSMAPGLVIQAVRVTKPNIPEAIRRNYELMESEKTKLLIAAQKQKVVEKEAETERKKALIEAEKVAQVAEITYGQKVMEKETEKKISEIEDAAFLAREKAKADAECYTAMKLAEANKLKLTPEYLQLMKYRAIASNSKIYFGKDIPNMFVDSAGGLGKQFEGLADKLSFDDEPLDVDPEEN
;
A
#
# COMPACT_ATOMS: atom_id res chain seq x y z
N MET A 1 26.00 -31.45 53.53
CA MET A 1 25.03 -32.57 53.48
C MET A 1 23.72 -31.97 52.98
N ILE A 2 23.06 -32.59 52.00
CA ILE A 2 21.80 -32.08 51.44
C ILE A 2 20.66 -32.68 52.26
N TYR A 3 19.75 -31.85 52.74
CA TYR A 3 18.59 -32.28 53.51
C TYR A 3 17.42 -31.33 53.26
N PHE A 4 16.23 -31.79 53.61
CA PHE A 4 14.99 -31.04 53.52
C PHE A 4 14.67 -30.48 54.91
N ASP A 5 14.50 -29.15 55.01
CA ASP A 5 14.34 -28.48 56.30
C ASP A 5 12.97 -28.73 56.92
N ARG A 6 11.91 -28.69 56.10
CA ARG A 6 10.52 -28.89 56.53
C ARG A 6 9.72 -29.63 55.49
N ILE A 7 8.89 -30.54 55.97
CA ILE A 7 7.91 -31.27 55.17
C ILE A 7 6.58 -31.14 55.91
N GLU A 8 5.58 -30.56 55.25
CA GLU A 8 4.27 -30.32 55.80
C GLU A 8 3.27 -31.26 55.13
N VAL A 9 2.49 -31.98 55.94
CA VAL A 9 1.49 -32.93 55.47
C VAL A 9 0.19 -32.61 56.18
N VAL A 10 -0.87 -32.47 55.41
CA VAL A 10 -2.23 -32.33 55.92
C VAL A 10 -2.96 -33.64 55.70
N ASN A 11 -3.31 -34.31 56.80
CA ASN A 11 -4.06 -35.57 56.78
C ASN A 11 -5.45 -35.41 57.40
N PHE A 12 -6.37 -36.23 56.94
CA PHE A 12 -7.74 -36.34 57.44
C PHE A 12 -8.05 -37.80 57.74
N LEU A 13 -8.49 -38.06 58.97
CA LEU A 13 -8.86 -39.39 59.44
C LEU A 13 -10.39 -39.49 59.54
N VAL A 14 -10.98 -40.44 58.82
CA VAL A 14 -12.43 -40.66 58.80
C VAL A 14 -12.89 -41.23 60.15
N PRO A 15 -13.97 -40.71 60.78
CA PRO A 15 -14.44 -41.13 62.10
C PRO A 15 -14.63 -42.65 62.26
N ASN A 16 -15.11 -43.31 61.20
CA ASN A 16 -15.39 -44.74 61.21
C ASN A 16 -14.12 -45.62 61.35
N ALA A 17 -12.96 -45.11 60.95
CA ALA A 17 -11.68 -45.84 60.95
C ALA A 17 -10.77 -45.47 62.13
N VAL A 18 -11.18 -44.50 62.97
CA VAL A 18 -10.35 -43.98 64.06
C VAL A 18 -9.98 -45.08 65.06
N TYR A 19 -10.94 -45.89 65.47
CA TYR A 19 -10.72 -46.93 66.47
C TYR A 19 -9.70 -47.98 66.01
N ASP A 20 -9.82 -48.46 64.77
CA ASP A 20 -8.93 -49.48 64.22
C ASP A 20 -7.51 -48.95 64.00
N ILE A 21 -7.38 -47.71 63.54
CA ILE A 21 -6.07 -47.08 63.30
C ILE A 21 -5.34 -46.83 64.62
N VAL A 22 -6.03 -46.28 65.63
CA VAL A 22 -5.41 -46.05 66.95
C VAL A 22 -5.07 -47.37 67.66
N LYS A 23 -5.87 -48.43 67.47
CA LYS A 23 -5.59 -49.74 68.04
C LYS A 23 -4.37 -50.42 67.42
N ASN A 24 -4.18 -50.30 66.10
CA ASN A 24 -3.10 -50.97 65.38
C ASN A 24 -1.79 -50.15 65.36
N TYR A 25 -1.89 -48.82 65.28
CA TYR A 25 -0.75 -47.92 65.06
C TYR A 25 -0.51 -46.91 66.19
N THR A 26 -1.26 -47.03 67.29
CA THR A 26 -1.21 -46.13 68.47
C THR A 26 -1.71 -44.69 68.18
N ALA A 27 -1.65 -43.81 69.18
CA ALA A 27 -2.06 -42.42 69.04
C ALA A 27 -1.17 -41.64 68.07
N ASP A 28 0.12 -41.99 67.98
CA ASP A 28 1.13 -41.35 67.12
C ASP A 28 1.25 -42.07 65.76
N TYR A 29 0.11 -42.42 65.16
CA TYR A 29 0.06 -43.15 63.89
C TYR A 29 0.72 -42.35 62.74
N ASP A 30 0.68 -41.02 62.83
CA ASP A 30 1.26 -40.08 61.88
C ASP A 30 2.78 -40.24 61.75
N LYS A 31 3.49 -40.45 62.86
CA LYS A 31 4.95 -40.62 62.86
C LYS A 31 5.36 -41.90 62.12
N ALA A 32 4.66 -43.00 62.40
CA ALA A 32 4.98 -44.30 61.83
C ALA A 32 4.55 -44.44 60.38
N LEU A 33 3.31 -44.02 60.05
CA LEU A 33 2.72 -44.24 58.74
C LEU A 33 3.06 -43.13 57.72
N ILE A 34 3.24 -41.90 58.18
CA ILE A 34 3.44 -40.74 57.29
C ILE A 34 4.90 -40.31 57.30
N PHE A 35 5.45 -39.89 58.45
CA PHE A 35 6.81 -39.29 58.48
C PHE A 35 7.91 -40.26 58.07
N ASN A 36 7.93 -41.48 58.61
CA ASN A 36 8.95 -42.47 58.22
C ASN A 36 8.87 -42.82 56.73
N LYS A 37 7.64 -42.89 56.20
CA LYS A 37 7.41 -43.24 54.80
C LYS A 37 7.82 -42.13 53.86
N ILE A 38 7.56 -40.87 54.20
CA ILE A 38 8.00 -39.71 53.43
C ILE A 38 9.51 -39.70 53.22
N HIS A 39 10.29 -39.94 54.28
CA HIS A 39 11.74 -39.98 54.15
C HIS A 39 12.20 -41.11 53.21
N HIS A 40 11.55 -42.26 53.23
CA HIS A 40 11.85 -43.36 52.32
C HIS A 40 11.53 -42.99 50.86
N GLU A 41 10.33 -42.49 50.60
CA GLU A 41 9.89 -42.10 49.24
C GLU A 41 10.74 -40.97 48.67
N LEU A 42 11.06 -39.96 49.49
CA LEU A 42 11.88 -38.84 49.07
C LEU A 42 13.31 -39.28 48.74
N ASN A 43 13.90 -40.16 49.55
CA ASN A 43 15.22 -40.73 49.28
C ASN A 43 15.21 -41.59 48.00
N GLN A 44 14.14 -42.34 47.75
CA GLN A 44 13.97 -43.10 46.51
C GLN A 44 13.89 -42.15 45.30
N PHE A 45 13.10 -41.08 45.39
CA PHE A 45 13.00 -40.07 44.35
C PHE A 45 14.35 -39.39 44.06
N CYS A 46 15.09 -39.00 45.11
CA CYS A 46 16.42 -38.40 45.00
C CYS A 46 17.51 -39.38 44.52
N SER A 47 17.24 -40.70 44.53
CA SER A 47 18.19 -41.70 44.00
C SER A 47 18.05 -41.90 42.49
N VAL A 48 16.86 -41.63 41.93
CA VAL A 48 16.58 -41.76 40.50
C VAL A 48 16.94 -40.47 39.74
N HIS A 49 16.78 -39.32 40.38
CA HIS A 49 16.96 -38.02 39.75
C HIS A 49 18.26 -37.32 40.18
N THR A 50 18.82 -36.51 39.30
CA THR A 50 19.96 -35.67 39.65
C THR A 50 19.51 -34.49 40.51
N LEU A 51 20.41 -33.99 41.36
CA LEU A 51 20.12 -32.82 42.21
C LEU A 51 19.67 -31.59 41.39
N GLN A 52 20.23 -31.40 40.20
CA GLN A 52 19.87 -30.28 39.31
C GLN A 52 18.41 -30.38 38.84
N GLU A 53 17.99 -31.56 38.36
CA GLU A 53 16.62 -31.80 37.90
C GLU A 53 15.62 -31.63 39.05
N VAL A 54 15.94 -32.18 40.23
CA VAL A 54 15.10 -32.07 41.44
C VAL A 54 14.95 -30.63 41.89
N TYR A 55 16.00 -29.81 41.79
CA TYR A 55 15.99 -28.44 42.30
C TYR A 55 15.34 -27.42 41.34
N ILE A 56 15.45 -27.65 40.03
CA ILE A 56 15.05 -26.69 39.00
C ILE A 56 13.75 -27.10 38.29
N GLU A 57 13.67 -28.35 37.83
CA GLU A 57 12.64 -28.76 36.86
C GLU A 57 11.51 -29.58 37.50
N LEU A 58 11.85 -30.47 38.44
CA LEU A 58 10.93 -31.46 39.00
C LEU A 58 10.43 -31.11 40.40
N PHE A 59 10.86 -29.99 40.98
CA PHE A 59 10.52 -29.63 42.36
C PHE A 59 9.01 -29.59 42.59
N ASP A 60 8.27 -28.97 41.67
CA ASP A 60 6.80 -28.83 41.78
C ASP A 60 6.08 -30.19 41.61
N GLN A 61 6.74 -31.18 41.01
CA GLN A 61 6.18 -32.52 40.81
C GLN A 61 6.38 -33.44 42.03
N ILE A 62 7.34 -33.11 42.90
CA ILE A 62 7.64 -33.90 44.11
C ILE A 62 6.42 -33.95 45.01
N ASP A 63 5.76 -32.82 45.22
CA ASP A 63 4.59 -32.69 46.09
C ASP A 63 3.46 -33.64 45.66
N GLU A 64 3.13 -33.65 44.36
CA GLU A 64 2.07 -34.50 43.80
C GLU A 64 2.46 -35.98 43.77
N ASN A 65 3.70 -36.31 43.37
CA ASN A 65 4.19 -37.68 43.37
C ASN A 65 4.20 -38.27 44.79
N LEU A 66 4.65 -37.50 45.77
CA LEU A 66 4.70 -37.90 47.17
C LEU A 66 3.28 -38.09 47.73
N LYS A 67 2.35 -37.19 47.41
CA LYS A 67 0.93 -37.34 47.78
C LYS A 67 0.34 -38.63 47.23
N LEU A 68 0.55 -38.93 45.95
CA LEU A 68 0.02 -40.14 45.31
C LEU A 68 0.61 -41.42 45.91
N ALA A 69 1.95 -41.47 46.07
CA ALA A 69 2.65 -42.62 46.63
C ALA A 69 2.19 -42.91 48.07
N LEU A 70 2.12 -41.88 48.91
CA LEU A 70 1.63 -42.04 50.29
C LEU A 70 0.16 -42.47 50.33
N GLN A 71 -0.70 -41.87 49.49
CA GLN A 71 -2.12 -42.23 49.47
C GLN A 71 -2.33 -43.68 49.04
N GLN A 72 -1.58 -44.16 48.05
CA GLN A 72 -1.64 -45.55 47.59
C GLN A 72 -1.31 -46.53 48.71
N ASP A 73 -0.24 -46.26 49.45
CA ASP A 73 0.21 -47.13 50.54
C ASP A 73 -0.74 -47.08 51.74
N LEU A 74 -1.23 -45.89 52.10
CA LEU A 74 -2.23 -45.72 53.16
C LEU A 74 -3.55 -46.41 52.83
N THR A 75 -3.94 -46.47 51.56
CA THR A 75 -5.14 -47.19 51.12
C THR A 75 -5.05 -48.69 51.42
N SER A 76 -3.84 -49.27 51.42
CA SER A 76 -3.60 -50.67 51.75
C SER A 76 -3.42 -50.92 53.26
N MET A 77 -2.72 -50.04 53.97
CA MET A 77 -2.31 -50.25 55.36
C MET A 77 -3.33 -49.73 56.39
N ALA A 78 -4.01 -48.64 56.07
CA ALA A 78 -4.88 -47.89 56.97
C ALA A 78 -6.08 -47.28 56.21
N PRO A 79 -7.05 -48.11 55.79
CA PRO A 79 -8.22 -47.63 55.07
C PRO A 79 -8.99 -46.61 55.93
N GLY A 80 -9.17 -45.40 55.40
CA GLY A 80 -9.83 -44.29 56.11
C GLY A 80 -8.91 -43.15 56.53
N LEU A 81 -7.60 -43.27 56.30
CA LEU A 81 -6.65 -42.15 56.37
C LEU A 81 -6.43 -41.56 54.97
N VAL A 82 -6.71 -40.26 54.81
CA VAL A 82 -6.61 -39.54 53.55
C VAL A 82 -5.63 -38.39 53.67
N ILE A 83 -4.72 -38.27 52.70
CA ILE A 83 -3.80 -37.14 52.61
C ILE A 83 -4.43 -36.07 51.72
N GLN A 84 -4.63 -34.89 52.29
CA GLN A 84 -5.23 -33.76 51.57
C GLN A 84 -4.20 -33.03 50.72
N ALA A 85 -3.06 -32.69 51.33
CA ALA A 85 -1.97 -31.98 50.67
C ALA A 85 -0.63 -32.33 51.32
N VAL A 86 0.41 -32.32 50.49
CA VAL A 86 1.82 -32.45 50.91
C VAL A 86 2.57 -31.26 50.32
N ARG A 87 3.44 -30.65 51.13
CA ARG A 87 4.33 -29.56 50.71
C ARG A 87 5.73 -29.88 51.21
N VAL A 88 6.69 -29.96 50.30
CA VAL A 88 8.09 -30.16 50.63
C VAL A 88 8.83 -28.83 50.44
N THR A 89 9.68 -28.45 51.39
CA THR A 89 10.55 -27.27 51.21
C THR A 89 11.72 -27.57 50.29
N LYS A 90 12.30 -26.55 49.65
CA LYS A 90 13.47 -26.76 48.80
C LYS A 90 14.64 -27.35 49.62
N PRO A 91 15.36 -28.34 49.08
CA PRO A 91 16.49 -28.92 49.79
C PRO A 91 17.59 -27.88 50.01
N ASN A 92 18.20 -27.91 51.18
CA ASN A 92 19.28 -27.00 51.52
C ASN A 92 20.59 -27.50 50.89
N ILE A 93 21.06 -26.76 49.88
CA ILE A 93 22.28 -27.06 49.13
C ILE A 93 23.37 -26.03 49.51
N PRO A 94 24.64 -26.46 49.69
CA PRO A 94 25.75 -25.56 49.96
C PRO A 94 25.87 -24.42 48.93
N GLU A 95 26.21 -23.22 49.40
CA GLU A 95 26.28 -22.02 48.55
C GLU A 95 27.21 -22.15 47.34
N ALA A 96 28.34 -22.86 47.48
CA ALA A 96 29.29 -23.06 46.39
C ALA A 96 28.63 -23.74 45.17
N ILE A 97 27.80 -24.75 45.43
CA ILE A 97 27.10 -25.50 44.39
C ILE A 97 25.93 -24.67 43.83
N ARG A 98 25.21 -23.95 44.70
CA ARG A 98 24.11 -23.05 44.29
C ARG A 98 24.57 -21.99 43.28
N ARG A 99 25.69 -21.31 43.56
CA ARG A 99 26.25 -20.28 42.66
C ARG A 99 26.63 -20.87 41.30
N ASN A 100 27.18 -22.09 41.27
CA ASN A 100 27.52 -22.75 40.01
C ASN A 100 26.25 -23.07 39.18
N TYR A 101 25.16 -23.51 39.81
CA TYR A 101 23.90 -23.75 39.11
C TYR A 101 23.27 -22.48 38.58
N GLU A 102 23.28 -21.39 39.36
CA GLU A 102 22.77 -20.09 38.92
C GLU A 102 23.54 -19.58 37.70
N LEU A 103 24.86 -19.74 37.67
CA LEU A 103 25.69 -19.39 36.52
C LEU A 103 25.35 -20.26 35.30
N MET A 104 25.31 -21.58 35.46
CA MET A 104 24.98 -22.53 34.39
C MET A 104 23.60 -22.27 33.78
N GLU A 105 22.58 -22.01 34.60
CA GLU A 105 21.24 -21.69 34.12
C GLU A 105 21.19 -20.33 33.41
N SER A 106 21.95 -19.35 33.90
CA SER A 106 22.09 -18.06 33.21
C SER A 106 22.71 -18.23 31.81
N GLU A 107 23.70 -19.10 31.67
CA GLU A 107 24.34 -19.41 30.40
C GLU A 107 23.43 -20.20 29.47
N LYS A 108 22.74 -21.23 29.98
CA LYS A 108 21.74 -22.01 29.23
C LYS A 108 20.63 -21.11 28.70
N THR A 109 20.13 -20.19 29.53
CA THR A 109 19.11 -19.21 29.14
C THR A 109 19.63 -18.25 28.06
N LYS A 110 20.86 -17.72 28.21
CA LYS A 110 21.48 -16.87 27.18
C LYS A 110 21.63 -17.59 25.84
N LEU A 111 22.04 -18.86 25.86
CA LEU A 111 22.17 -19.66 24.65
C LEU A 111 20.81 -19.87 23.97
N LEU A 112 19.78 -20.20 24.74
CA LEU A 112 18.41 -20.35 24.22
C LEU A 112 17.89 -19.04 23.61
N ILE A 113 18.11 -17.91 24.28
CA ILE A 113 17.75 -16.58 23.76
C ILE A 113 18.51 -16.28 22.47
N ALA A 114 19.82 -16.55 22.42
CA ALA A 114 20.62 -16.34 21.23
C ALA A 114 20.12 -17.18 20.05
N ALA A 115 19.80 -18.46 20.28
CA ALA A 115 19.25 -19.34 19.25
C ALA A 115 17.87 -18.89 18.76
N GLN A 116 17.00 -18.43 19.67
CA GLN A 116 15.71 -17.86 19.28
C GLN A 116 15.87 -16.55 18.51
N LYS A 117 16.79 -15.68 18.94
CA LYS A 117 17.12 -14.43 18.25
C LYS A 117 17.65 -14.67 16.85
N GLN A 118 18.51 -15.67 16.66
CA GLN A 118 18.98 -16.09 15.33
C GLN A 118 17.81 -16.48 14.42
N LYS A 119 16.84 -17.27 14.93
CA LYS A 119 15.64 -17.64 14.17
C LYS A 119 14.75 -16.44 13.83
N VAL A 120 14.67 -15.45 14.72
CA VAL A 120 13.92 -14.21 14.45
C VAL A 120 14.59 -13.43 13.34
N VAL A 121 15.91 -13.23 13.42
CA VAL A 121 16.67 -12.51 12.37
C VAL A 121 16.55 -13.20 11.01
N GLU A 122 16.62 -14.53 10.97
CA GLU A 122 16.43 -15.30 9.73
C GLU A 122 15.04 -15.06 9.13
N LYS A 123 13.97 -15.13 9.94
CA LYS A 123 12.60 -14.87 9.49
C LYS A 123 12.35 -13.42 9.12
N GLU A 124 12.96 -12.48 9.83
CA GLU A 124 12.90 -11.05 9.51
C GLU A 124 13.57 -10.78 8.17
N ALA A 125 14.75 -11.34 7.90
CA ALA A 125 15.43 -11.21 6.61
C ALA A 125 14.59 -11.81 5.45
N GLU A 126 13.93 -12.95 5.67
CA GLU A 126 12.98 -13.49 4.68
C GLU A 126 11.77 -12.58 4.47
N THR A 127 11.27 -11.97 5.55
CA THR A 127 10.13 -11.05 5.50
C THR A 127 10.49 -9.76 4.77
N GLU A 128 11.68 -9.21 5.02
CA GLU A 128 12.20 -8.04 4.31
C GLU A 128 12.39 -8.31 2.83
N ARG A 129 12.93 -9.48 2.45
CA ARG A 129 13.03 -9.88 1.03
C ARG A 129 11.66 -9.93 0.36
N LYS A 130 10.67 -10.55 1.00
CA LYS A 130 9.29 -10.60 0.47
C LYS A 130 8.68 -9.20 0.38
N LYS A 131 8.89 -8.35 1.38
CA LYS A 131 8.41 -6.97 1.40
C LYS A 131 9.01 -6.16 0.25
N ALA A 132 10.31 -6.29 0.00
CA ALA A 132 10.97 -5.60 -1.11
C ALA A 132 10.43 -6.05 -2.48
N LEU A 133 10.14 -7.35 -2.65
CA LEU A 133 9.51 -7.86 -3.88
C LEU A 133 8.09 -7.29 -4.07
N ILE A 134 7.28 -7.31 -3.02
CA ILE A 134 5.91 -6.76 -3.06
C ILE A 134 5.94 -5.25 -3.34
N GLU A 135 6.91 -4.53 -2.78
CA GLU A 135 7.07 -3.09 -3.02
C GLU A 135 7.50 -2.80 -4.46
N ALA A 136 8.44 -3.56 -5.01
CA ALA A 136 8.84 -3.45 -6.42
C ALA A 136 7.66 -3.76 -7.36
N GLU A 137 6.89 -4.81 -7.09
CA GLU A 137 5.70 -5.16 -7.87
C GLU A 137 4.62 -4.08 -7.79
N LYS A 138 4.37 -3.52 -6.60
CA LYS A 138 3.44 -2.41 -6.41
C LYS A 138 3.85 -1.20 -7.23
N VAL A 139 5.14 -0.83 -7.23
CA VAL A 139 5.65 0.30 -8.03
C VAL A 139 5.48 0.03 -9.52
N ALA A 140 5.73 -1.18 -9.99
CA ALA A 140 5.51 -1.57 -11.39
C ALA A 140 4.03 -1.44 -11.80
N GLN A 141 3.10 -1.92 -10.97
CA GLN A 141 1.66 -1.79 -11.24
C GLN A 141 1.19 -0.33 -11.23
N VAL A 142 1.68 0.48 -10.29
CA VAL A 142 1.38 1.92 -10.26
C VAL A 142 1.92 2.61 -11.52
N ALA A 143 3.15 2.27 -11.94
CA ALA A 143 3.74 2.81 -13.16
C ALA A 143 2.90 2.44 -14.39
N GLU A 144 2.44 1.20 -14.50
CA GLU A 144 1.56 0.74 -15.57
C GLU A 144 0.24 1.53 -15.63
N ILE A 145 -0.42 1.73 -14.48
CA ILE A 145 -1.65 2.54 -14.40
C ILE A 145 -1.38 3.98 -14.84
N THR A 146 -0.31 4.61 -14.33
CA THR A 146 0.03 5.99 -14.70
C THR A 146 0.39 6.13 -16.18
N TYR A 147 1.04 5.11 -16.76
CA TYR A 147 1.33 5.08 -18.17
C TYR A 147 0.05 4.92 -19.00
N GLY A 148 -0.86 4.02 -18.59
CA GLY A 148 -2.17 3.86 -19.20
C GLY A 148 -3.00 5.14 -19.18
N GLN A 149 -2.99 5.89 -18.08
CA GLN A 149 -3.63 7.20 -17.98
C GLN A 149 -3.04 8.19 -18.99
N LYS A 150 -1.70 8.31 -19.08
CA LYS A 150 -1.04 9.21 -20.04
C LYS A 150 -1.32 8.84 -21.50
N VAL A 151 -1.34 7.54 -21.82
CA VAL A 151 -1.68 7.06 -23.18
C VAL A 151 -3.12 7.43 -23.50
N MET A 152 -4.05 7.19 -22.58
CA MET A 152 -5.45 7.56 -22.75
C MET A 152 -5.61 9.08 -22.95
N GLU A 153 -4.95 9.91 -22.15
CA GLU A 153 -4.94 11.36 -22.31
C GLU A 153 -4.48 11.77 -23.72
N LYS A 154 -3.35 11.24 -24.18
CA LYS A 154 -2.82 11.52 -25.53
C LYS A 154 -3.74 11.04 -26.65
N GLU A 155 -4.38 9.88 -26.49
CA GLU A 155 -5.38 9.39 -27.45
C GLU A 155 -6.63 10.28 -27.47
N THR A 156 -7.07 10.77 -26.31
CA THR A 156 -8.20 11.71 -26.25
C THR A 156 -7.85 13.05 -26.88
N GLU A 157 -6.65 13.58 -26.66
CA GLU A 157 -6.16 14.81 -27.32
C GLU A 157 -6.15 14.66 -28.85
N LYS A 158 -5.68 13.51 -29.37
CA LYS A 158 -5.73 13.22 -30.81
C LYS A 158 -7.17 13.21 -31.34
N LYS A 159 -8.08 12.52 -30.66
CA LYS A 159 -9.50 12.47 -31.06
C LYS A 159 -10.16 13.86 -31.03
N ILE A 160 -9.85 14.69 -30.04
CA ILE A 160 -10.35 16.06 -29.96
C ILE A 160 -9.82 16.87 -31.15
N SER A 161 -8.53 16.76 -31.44
CA SER A 161 -7.90 17.45 -32.58
C SER A 161 -8.54 17.04 -33.92
N GLU A 162 -8.78 15.75 -34.13
CA GLU A 162 -9.47 15.24 -35.32
C GLU A 162 -10.91 15.77 -35.44
N ILE A 163 -11.64 15.87 -34.33
CA ILE A 163 -12.99 16.44 -34.31
C ILE A 163 -12.94 17.95 -34.60
N GLU A 164 -11.98 18.67 -34.04
CA GLU A 164 -11.79 20.11 -34.27
C GLU A 164 -11.43 20.40 -35.72
N ASP A 165 -10.53 19.63 -36.32
CA ASP A 165 -10.16 19.74 -37.73
C ASP A 165 -11.36 19.45 -38.63
N ALA A 166 -12.12 18.39 -38.34
CA ALA A 166 -13.35 18.08 -39.08
C ALA A 166 -14.40 19.19 -38.95
N ALA A 167 -14.57 19.75 -37.75
CA ALA A 167 -15.48 20.85 -37.49
C ALA A 167 -15.04 22.14 -38.20
N PHE A 168 -13.73 22.44 -38.24
CA PHE A 168 -13.16 23.58 -38.93
C PHE A 168 -13.37 23.46 -40.45
N LEU A 169 -13.06 22.30 -41.04
CA LEU A 169 -13.30 22.02 -42.45
C LEU A 169 -14.79 22.15 -42.82
N ALA A 170 -15.68 21.62 -41.97
CA ALA A 170 -17.12 21.75 -42.18
C ALA A 170 -17.58 23.22 -42.12
N ARG A 171 -17.01 24.01 -41.20
CA ARG A 171 -17.33 25.43 -41.03
C ARG A 171 -16.85 26.28 -42.22
N GLU A 172 -15.61 26.07 -42.67
CA GLU A 172 -15.06 26.79 -43.82
C GLU A 172 -15.82 26.44 -45.11
N LYS A 173 -16.16 25.17 -45.33
CA LYS A 173 -17.03 24.77 -46.45
C LYS A 173 -18.39 25.45 -46.38
N ALA A 174 -19.07 25.41 -45.23
CA ALA A 174 -20.37 26.05 -45.07
C ALA A 174 -20.31 27.56 -45.33
N LYS A 175 -19.22 28.23 -44.93
CA LYS A 175 -18.99 29.65 -45.19
C LYS A 175 -18.74 29.93 -46.67
N ALA A 176 -17.88 29.16 -47.32
CA ALA A 176 -17.62 29.28 -48.75
C ALA A 176 -18.88 29.00 -49.59
N ASP A 177 -19.68 27.99 -49.21
CA ASP A 177 -20.96 27.67 -49.85
C ASP A 177 -21.98 28.80 -49.67
N ALA A 178 -22.04 29.40 -48.47
CA ALA A 178 -22.89 30.56 -48.19
C ALA A 178 -22.46 31.78 -49.03
N GLU A 179 -21.17 32.09 -49.09
CA GLU A 179 -20.63 33.18 -49.90
C GLU A 179 -20.92 32.95 -51.40
N CYS A 180 -20.68 31.74 -51.91
CA CYS A 180 -21.00 31.36 -53.29
C CYS A 180 -22.50 31.52 -53.59
N TYR A 181 -23.37 31.06 -52.68
CA TYR A 181 -24.83 31.20 -52.82
C TYR A 181 -25.26 32.68 -52.86
N THR A 182 -24.72 33.50 -51.95
CA THR A 182 -25.01 34.95 -51.95
C THR A 182 -24.54 35.64 -53.22
N ALA A 183 -23.33 35.32 -53.70
CA ALA A 183 -22.77 35.87 -54.93
C ALA A 183 -23.59 35.46 -56.16
N MET A 184 -24.02 34.19 -56.23
CA MET A 184 -24.88 33.68 -57.29
C MET A 184 -26.23 34.39 -57.31
N LYS A 185 -26.87 34.57 -56.14
CA LYS A 185 -28.14 35.30 -56.02
C LYS A 185 -28.00 36.77 -56.38
N LEU A 186 -26.89 37.41 -56.00
CA LEU A 186 -26.59 38.78 -56.41
C LEU A 186 -26.37 38.88 -57.92
N ALA A 187 -25.66 37.93 -58.53
CA ALA A 187 -25.45 37.90 -59.98
C ALA A 187 -26.78 37.70 -60.75
N GLU A 188 -27.66 36.81 -60.28
CA GLU A 188 -29.03 36.65 -60.80
C GLU A 188 -29.85 37.95 -60.66
N ALA A 189 -29.81 38.60 -59.50
CA ALA A 189 -30.49 39.87 -59.28
C ALA A 189 -29.94 40.99 -60.17
N ASN A 190 -28.63 41.03 -60.39
CA ASN A 190 -27.99 42.01 -61.27
C ASN A 190 -28.34 41.78 -62.74
N LYS A 191 -28.51 40.52 -63.18
CA LYS A 191 -29.04 40.20 -64.52
C LYS A 191 -30.44 40.77 -64.74
N LEU A 192 -31.32 40.70 -63.73
CA LEU A 192 -32.65 41.30 -63.80
C LEU A 192 -32.64 42.84 -63.77
N LYS A 193 -31.66 43.44 -63.07
CA LYS A 193 -31.47 44.90 -62.98
C LYS A 193 -30.85 45.53 -64.24
N LEU A 194 -30.36 44.73 -65.19
CA LEU A 194 -29.78 45.18 -66.47
C LEU A 194 -30.87 45.60 -67.48
N THR A 195 -31.81 46.45 -67.07
CA THR A 195 -32.71 47.14 -68.00
C THR A 195 -32.09 48.47 -68.41
N PRO A 196 -32.25 48.91 -69.67
CA PRO A 196 -31.64 50.15 -70.16
C PRO A 196 -32.11 51.38 -69.36
N GLU A 197 -33.36 51.34 -68.89
CA GLU A 197 -34.00 52.38 -68.08
C GLU A 197 -33.37 52.48 -66.68
N TYR A 198 -33.08 51.34 -66.03
CA TYR A 198 -32.47 51.32 -64.70
C TYR A 198 -31.00 51.76 -64.74
N LEU A 199 -30.25 51.39 -65.79
CA LEU A 199 -28.88 51.87 -65.99
C LEU A 199 -28.82 53.38 -66.23
N GLN A 200 -29.78 53.94 -66.98
CA GLN A 200 -29.90 55.39 -67.13
C GLN A 200 -30.21 56.07 -65.80
N LEU A 201 -31.17 55.55 -65.02
CA LEU A 201 -31.49 56.08 -63.70
C LEU A 201 -30.28 56.03 -62.77
N MET A 202 -29.56 54.90 -62.74
CA MET A 202 -28.33 54.75 -61.95
C MET A 202 -27.23 55.69 -62.42
N LYS A 203 -27.06 55.89 -63.74
CA LYS A 203 -26.12 56.87 -64.30
C LYS A 203 -26.48 58.29 -63.86
N TYR A 204 -27.74 58.70 -63.98
CA TYR A 204 -28.20 60.01 -63.51
C TYR A 204 -28.06 60.16 -62.00
N ARG A 205 -28.34 59.12 -61.22
CA ARG A 205 -28.17 59.12 -59.76
C ARG A 205 -26.71 59.27 -59.36
N ALA A 206 -25.80 58.55 -60.02
CA ALA A 206 -24.36 58.66 -59.79
C ALA A 206 -23.83 60.03 -60.22
N ILE A 207 -24.30 60.58 -61.35
CA ILE A 207 -23.98 61.95 -61.79
C ILE A 207 -24.50 62.97 -60.77
N ALA A 208 -25.73 62.84 -60.28
CA ALA A 208 -26.33 63.74 -59.31
C ALA A 208 -25.63 63.70 -57.94
N SER A 209 -25.18 62.51 -57.49
CA SER A 209 -24.42 62.40 -56.23
C SER A 209 -22.97 62.89 -56.36
N ASN A 210 -22.40 62.87 -57.57
CA ASN A 210 -21.00 63.24 -57.83
C ASN A 210 -20.84 64.64 -58.47
N SER A 211 -21.93 65.33 -58.78
CA SER A 211 -21.89 66.70 -59.33
C SER A 211 -21.58 67.72 -58.22
N LYS A 212 -20.30 68.02 -58.02
CA LYS A 212 -19.87 69.26 -57.36
C LYS A 212 -20.03 70.41 -58.38
N ILE A 213 -20.86 71.39 -58.07
CA ILE A 213 -21.16 72.53 -58.94
C ILE A 213 -19.98 73.51 -58.87
N TYR A 214 -19.32 73.79 -60.00
CA TYR A 214 -18.27 74.81 -60.13
C TYR A 214 -18.78 75.97 -61.01
N PHE A 215 -18.70 77.22 -60.54
CA PHE A 215 -19.08 78.42 -61.31
C PHE A 215 -17.83 79.25 -61.67
N GLY A 216 -17.61 79.52 -62.97
CA GLY A 216 -16.48 80.32 -63.47
C GLY A 216 -16.55 80.57 -64.98
N LYS A 217 -15.90 81.63 -65.48
CA LYS A 217 -16.06 82.18 -66.86
C LYS A 217 -15.50 81.33 -68.00
N ASP A 218 -14.86 80.19 -67.73
CA ASP A 218 -14.43 79.20 -68.74
C ASP A 218 -14.59 77.77 -68.19
N ILE A 219 -15.53 77.00 -68.75
CA ILE A 219 -15.78 75.59 -68.36
C ILE A 219 -15.15 74.66 -69.40
N PRO A 220 -14.26 73.72 -69.02
CA PRO A 220 -13.68 72.75 -69.95
C PRO A 220 -14.71 71.77 -70.51
N ASN A 221 -14.73 71.57 -71.83
CA ASN A 221 -15.52 70.55 -72.53
C ASN A 221 -14.98 69.13 -72.27
N MET A 222 -15.10 68.64 -71.03
CA MET A 222 -14.72 67.27 -70.67
C MET A 222 -15.90 66.42 -70.17
N PHE A 223 -17.13 66.86 -70.45
CA PHE A 223 -18.36 66.19 -70.01
C PHE A 223 -19.25 65.67 -71.16
N VAL A 224 -18.84 65.77 -72.42
CA VAL A 224 -19.71 65.38 -73.56
C VAL A 224 -19.12 64.34 -74.53
N ASP A 225 -17.81 64.05 -74.55
CA ASP A 225 -17.26 62.99 -75.41
C ASP A 225 -16.63 61.83 -74.61
N SER A 226 -17.38 60.75 -74.47
CA SER A 226 -16.84 59.41 -74.23
C SER A 226 -17.73 58.36 -74.90
N ALA A 227 -18.01 58.57 -76.18
CA ALA A 227 -18.42 57.52 -77.11
C ALA A 227 -17.20 57.19 -78.00
N GLY A 228 -16.24 56.44 -77.46
CA GLY A 228 -15.15 55.85 -78.25
C GLY A 228 -13.77 55.85 -77.58
N GLY A 229 -13.29 54.65 -77.24
CA GLY A 229 -11.87 54.31 -77.37
C GLY A 229 -11.07 54.00 -76.10
N LEU A 230 -10.28 52.92 -76.23
CA LEU A 230 -9.13 52.45 -75.42
C LEU A 230 -9.46 51.70 -74.11
N GLY A 231 -9.12 50.42 -73.90
CA GLY A 231 -8.14 49.58 -74.61
C GLY A 231 -6.70 49.89 -74.18
N LYS A 232 -6.12 48.97 -73.39
CA LYS A 232 -4.73 48.88 -72.86
C LYS A 232 -4.43 49.64 -71.58
N GLN A 233 -4.28 48.86 -70.50
CA GLN A 233 -3.47 49.04 -69.27
C GLN A 233 -4.08 48.04 -68.26
N PHE A 234 -3.52 46.88 -67.93
CA PHE A 234 -2.24 46.63 -67.28
C PHE A 234 -1.92 45.13 -67.36
N GLU A 235 -0.80 44.80 -67.99
CA GLU A 235 -0.11 43.51 -67.90
C GLU A 235 1.19 43.85 -67.17
N GLY A 236 1.47 43.20 -66.03
CA GLY A 236 2.71 43.40 -65.28
C GLY A 236 2.52 43.63 -63.79
N LEU A 237 2.28 42.55 -63.04
CA LEU A 237 2.72 42.44 -61.65
C LEU A 237 2.73 40.97 -61.18
N ALA A 238 3.29 40.09 -62.00
CA ALA A 238 3.60 38.70 -61.62
C ALA A 238 5.12 38.56 -61.62
N ASP A 239 5.77 39.05 -60.56
CA ASP A 239 7.12 38.61 -60.16
C ASP A 239 7.45 39.22 -58.82
N LYS A 240 7.29 38.41 -57.76
CA LYS A 240 8.03 38.42 -56.48
C LYS A 240 7.27 37.59 -55.47
N LEU A 241 7.78 36.39 -55.18
CA LEU A 241 7.87 35.77 -53.84
C LEU A 241 8.50 34.38 -54.03
N SER A 242 9.83 34.40 -54.20
CA SER A 242 10.69 33.23 -54.10
C SER A 242 10.93 32.89 -52.63
N PHE A 243 10.65 31.63 -52.31
CA PHE A 243 11.19 30.77 -51.25
C PHE A 243 12.46 31.25 -50.53
N ASP A 244 12.40 31.37 -49.20
CA ASP A 244 13.56 31.32 -48.30
C ASP A 244 13.52 29.96 -47.57
N ASP A 245 14.49 29.09 -47.86
CA ASP A 245 14.84 27.87 -47.11
C ASP A 245 16.04 28.22 -46.20
N GLU A 246 15.89 28.12 -44.88
CA GLU A 246 16.98 28.14 -43.90
C GLU A 246 17.53 26.71 -43.69
N PRO A 247 18.86 26.48 -43.68
CA PRO A 247 19.43 25.26 -43.13
C PRO A 247 19.97 25.45 -41.70
N LEU A 248 19.78 24.39 -40.93
CA LEU A 248 20.24 24.13 -39.56
C LEU A 248 21.75 24.31 -39.35
N ASP A 249 22.11 25.04 -38.30
CA ASP A 249 23.43 25.01 -37.67
C ASP A 249 23.61 23.74 -36.81
N VAL A 250 24.74 23.06 -36.98
CA VAL A 250 25.21 21.92 -36.20
C VAL A 250 26.52 22.33 -35.55
N ASP A 251 26.52 22.49 -34.23
CA ASP A 251 27.72 22.72 -33.43
C ASP A 251 28.55 21.43 -33.29
N PRO A 252 29.89 21.51 -33.37
CA PRO A 252 30.78 20.53 -32.78
C PRO A 252 31.67 21.19 -31.72
N GLU A 253 31.55 20.82 -30.44
CA GLU A 253 32.62 21.05 -29.47
C GLU A 253 32.85 19.85 -28.54
N GLU A 254 34.14 19.57 -28.37
CA GLU A 254 34.79 18.58 -27.52
C GLU A 254 34.72 18.95 -26.02
N ASN A 255 34.27 18.01 -25.18
CA ASN A 255 34.94 17.46 -23.98
C ASN A 255 33.98 16.62 -23.12
#